data_AF-B4LM15-F1
#
_entry.id   AF-B4LM15-F1
#
_cell.length_a   1.000
_cell.length_b   1.000
_cell.length_c   1.000
_cell.angle_alpha   90.00
_cell.angle_beta   90.00
_cell.angle_gamma   90.00
#
_symmetry.space_group_name_H-M   'P 1'
#
loop_
_entity.id
_entity.type
_entity.pdbx_description
1 polymer ?
#
loop_
_entity_poly.entity_id
_entity_poly.type
_entity_poly.pdbx_seq_one_letter_code
_entity_poly.pdbx_strand_id
1 'polypeptide(L)'
;MSRNVLAPPTQQMSHNRNYRVNIVHDDFGGSKWNSANEKAIKGYEEPDLYADDDYEEDSAECNIEELPNGSYKLALHVPKSFYGGLIGFKGSTKRRIESETQTEIYVPRHNEASSDLLIQSSERSNVCAALRKIRLLIDSLRKRMKATHFLAVPLNKGEVQNRFIELKQSILDAQLPGIDQKLFISERCIHITLGVYVLLDDAERKEAVNMLQTCRQWLVDLKTPFEIKVKGLEIMNDDPSSTKVLYGTVEAPELQQFADKCLKHFQTTGLCATDNNKRDSIKLHMTVLNCRYRSEKLNKNDRDSFDAREILKRFGDYDFGTTQCNEVHMCVLNSSKEVDDFYKTTGSLKF
;
A
#
# COMPACT_ATOMS: atom_id res chain seq x y z
N MET A 1 23.67 13.49 16.56
CA MET A 1 22.28 13.93 16.26
C MET A 1 22.25 14.49 14.85
N SER A 2 21.71 13.75 13.89
CA SER A 2 21.49 14.22 12.52
C SER A 2 20.06 13.89 12.14
N ARG A 3 19.22 14.92 12.05
CA ARG A 3 17.84 14.84 11.56
C ARG A 3 17.88 14.87 10.03
N ASN A 4 18.10 13.73 9.39
CA ASN A 4 17.76 13.57 7.97
C ASN A 4 16.29 13.16 7.87
N VAL A 5 15.41 14.15 8.08
CA VAL A 5 14.03 14.09 7.61
C VAL A 5 14.11 14.15 6.08
N LEU A 6 13.64 13.11 5.39
CA LEU A 6 13.58 13.05 3.93
C LEU A 6 12.80 14.26 3.40
N ALA A 7 13.52 15.31 2.99
CA ALA A 7 12.93 16.43 2.29
C ALA A 7 12.54 15.96 0.87
N PRO A 8 11.39 16.40 0.33
CA PRO A 8 11.01 16.06 -1.04
C PRO A 8 12.11 16.50 -2.04
N PRO A 9 12.32 15.76 -3.14
CA PRO A 9 13.35 16.08 -4.13
C PRO A 9 13.13 17.50 -4.65
N THR A 10 14.24 18.25 -4.79
CA THR A 10 14.19 19.61 -5.35
C THR A 10 14.54 19.55 -6.83
N GLN A 11 13.79 20.27 -7.66
CA GLN A 11 14.10 20.47 -9.08
C GLN A 11 14.63 21.88 -9.27
N GLN A 12 15.81 21.97 -9.87
CA GLN A 12 16.44 23.23 -10.24
C GLN A 12 15.92 23.64 -11.62
N MET A 13 15.31 24.81 -11.72
CA MET A 13 14.96 25.42 -13.00
C MET A 13 15.90 26.60 -13.30
N SER A 14 15.90 27.09 -14.55
CA SER A 14 16.76 28.20 -14.96
C SER A 14 16.57 29.42 -14.04
N HIS A 15 17.67 30.18 -13.83
CA HIS A 15 17.75 31.31 -12.89
C HIS A 15 17.86 30.95 -11.40
N ASN A 16 18.51 29.83 -11.07
CA ASN A 16 18.95 29.50 -9.71
C ASN A 16 17.81 29.38 -8.67
N ARG A 17 16.60 29.01 -9.13
CA ARG A 17 15.44 28.77 -8.26
C ARG A 17 15.27 27.26 -8.04
N ASN A 18 15.27 26.85 -6.77
CA ASN A 18 15.01 25.48 -6.36
C ASN A 18 13.56 25.35 -5.91
N TYR A 19 12.80 24.48 -6.57
CA TYR A 19 11.43 24.15 -6.17
C TYR A 19 11.39 22.76 -5.55
N ARG A 20 10.66 22.60 -4.44
CA ARG A 20 10.34 21.27 -3.89
C ARG A 20 9.28 20.63 -4.78
N VAL A 21 9.60 19.47 -5.35
CA VAL A 21 8.70 18.73 -6.22
C VAL A 21 8.08 17.61 -5.41
N ASN A 22 6.76 17.67 -5.23
CA ASN A 22 6.02 16.51 -4.76
C ASN A 22 6.01 15.45 -5.87
N ILE A 23 6.13 14.20 -5.48
CA ILE A 23 5.88 13.05 -6.35
C ILE A 23 4.37 13.04 -6.62
N VAL A 24 3.91 13.86 -7.57
CA VAL A 24 2.56 13.74 -8.13
C VAL A 24 2.57 12.48 -8.96
N HIS A 25 1.73 11.50 -8.61
CA HIS A 25 1.59 10.28 -9.41
C HIS A 25 1.27 10.67 -10.86
N ASP A 26 1.92 10.04 -11.84
CA ASP A 26 1.78 10.40 -13.27
C ASP A 26 0.30 10.46 -13.72
N ASP A 27 -0.56 9.68 -13.08
CA ASP A 27 -2.00 9.62 -13.37
C ASP A 27 -2.79 10.87 -13.00
N PHE A 28 -2.22 11.77 -12.18
CA PHE A 28 -2.92 12.96 -11.65
C PHE A 28 -2.25 14.30 -12.03
N GLY A 29 -1.30 14.27 -12.96
CA GLY A 29 -0.85 15.47 -13.68
C GLY A 29 0.33 16.23 -13.09
N GLY A 30 1.49 15.57 -12.94
CA GLY A 30 2.77 16.25 -12.73
C GLY A 30 3.44 16.65 -14.06
N SER A 31 3.66 17.96 -14.29
CA SER A 31 4.50 18.63 -15.31
C SER A 31 4.34 18.27 -16.82
N LYS A 32 3.72 17.15 -17.19
CA LYS A 32 3.56 16.69 -18.58
C LYS A 32 2.39 17.33 -19.33
N TRP A 33 1.48 18.02 -18.64
CA TRP A 33 0.34 18.69 -19.29
C TRP A 33 0.71 20.00 -19.99
N ASN A 34 1.93 20.52 -19.79
CA ASN A 34 2.44 21.70 -20.48
C ASN A 34 3.28 21.39 -21.73
N SER A 35 3.34 20.12 -22.17
CA SER A 35 3.98 19.78 -23.44
C SER A 35 3.02 18.96 -24.27
N ALA A 36 2.55 19.58 -25.36
CA ALA A 36 1.83 18.92 -26.42
C ALA A 36 2.64 17.71 -26.89
N ASN A 37 2.22 16.51 -26.48
CA ASN A 37 2.69 15.29 -27.07
C ASN A 37 1.49 14.36 -27.25
N GLU A 38 1.03 14.28 -28.49
CA GLU A 38 -0.06 13.43 -28.97
C GLU A 38 0.33 11.97 -28.80
N LYS A 39 0.06 11.38 -27.64
CA LYS A 39 -0.12 9.94 -27.49
C LYS A 39 -1.43 9.70 -26.78
N ALA A 40 -2.31 8.94 -27.43
CA ALA A 40 -3.67 8.63 -27.00
C ALA A 40 -3.78 8.41 -25.48
N ILE A 41 -4.20 9.48 -24.79
CA ILE A 41 -4.53 9.45 -23.37
C ILE A 41 -5.85 8.70 -23.29
N LYS A 42 -5.90 7.58 -22.57
CA LYS A 42 -7.16 6.99 -22.11
C LYS A 42 -7.96 8.14 -21.47
N GLY A 43 -9.12 8.47 -22.04
CA GLY A 43 -9.95 9.57 -21.56
C GLY A 43 -10.15 9.48 -20.06
N TYR A 44 -10.18 10.62 -19.38
CA TYR A 44 -10.57 10.67 -17.97
C TYR A 44 -11.97 10.09 -17.85
N GLU A 45 -12.08 8.88 -17.31
CA GLU A 45 -13.34 8.31 -16.86
C GLU A 45 -13.60 8.83 -15.45
N GLU A 46 -14.70 9.56 -15.31
CA GLU A 46 -15.12 10.08 -14.00
C GLU A 46 -15.56 8.91 -13.10
N PRO A 47 -15.09 8.86 -11.84
CA PRO A 47 -15.54 7.83 -10.91
C PRO A 47 -17.06 7.85 -10.71
N ASP A 48 -17.66 6.67 -10.66
CA ASP A 48 -19.05 6.51 -10.24
C ASP A 48 -19.20 6.92 -8.77
N LEU A 49 -19.91 8.03 -8.54
CA LEU A 49 -20.21 8.57 -7.20
C LEU A 49 -21.61 8.16 -6.72
N TYR A 50 -22.25 7.19 -7.39
CA TYR A 50 -23.63 6.75 -7.17
C TYR A 50 -23.73 5.23 -6.93
N ALA A 51 -22.64 4.60 -6.48
CA ALA A 51 -22.66 3.19 -6.09
C ALA A 51 -23.64 2.97 -4.92
N ASP A 52 -24.38 1.84 -4.94
CA ASP A 52 -25.48 1.52 -4.01
C ASP A 52 -25.18 1.81 -2.53
N ASP A 53 -26.15 2.44 -1.87
CA ASP A 53 -26.15 3.07 -0.54
C ASP A 53 -26.07 2.10 0.66
N ASP A 54 -25.24 1.05 0.64
CA ASP A 54 -24.99 0.20 1.81
C ASP A 54 -23.81 0.74 2.66
N TYR A 55 -23.73 2.06 2.82
CA TYR A 55 -22.69 2.69 3.64
C TYR A 55 -23.11 2.75 5.10
N GLU A 56 -22.31 2.12 5.97
CA GLU A 56 -22.29 2.43 7.40
C GLU A 56 -22.04 3.94 7.61
N GLU A 57 -22.67 4.52 8.63
CA GLU A 57 -22.54 5.93 8.98
C GLU A 57 -21.05 6.31 9.13
N ASP A 58 -20.54 7.24 8.30
CA ASP A 58 -19.12 7.60 8.32
C ASP A 58 -18.81 8.23 9.68
N SER A 59 -17.82 7.70 10.39
CA SER A 59 -17.38 8.20 11.70
C SER A 59 -17.09 9.72 11.72
N ALA A 60 -16.75 10.32 10.59
CA ALA A 60 -16.52 11.76 10.47
C ALA A 60 -17.81 12.58 10.57
N GLU A 61 -18.99 11.98 10.37
CA GLU A 61 -20.28 12.64 10.59
C GLU A 61 -20.41 13.13 12.05
N CYS A 62 -19.83 12.41 13.03
CA CYS A 62 -19.78 12.82 14.44
C CYS A 62 -18.99 14.12 14.69
N ASN A 63 -18.12 14.52 13.77
CA ASN A 63 -17.27 15.72 13.87
C ASN A 63 -17.88 16.94 13.14
N ILE A 64 -19.12 16.85 12.66
CA ILE A 64 -19.82 17.99 12.06
C ILE A 64 -20.25 18.95 13.17
N GLU A 65 -19.73 20.18 13.10
CA GLU A 65 -19.97 21.27 14.04
C GLU A 65 -21.11 22.17 13.54
N GLU A 66 -21.99 22.60 14.47
CA GLU A 66 -22.95 23.67 14.21
C GLU A 66 -22.32 25.03 14.54
N LEU A 67 -22.36 25.94 13.58
CA LEU A 67 -21.81 27.29 13.67
C LEU A 67 -22.85 28.25 14.28
N PRO A 68 -22.41 29.38 14.87
CA PRO A 68 -23.33 30.34 15.53
C PRO A 68 -24.42 30.95 14.63
N ASN A 69 -24.25 30.87 13.30
CA ASN A 69 -25.21 31.32 12.30
C ASN A 69 -26.25 30.23 11.92
N GLY A 70 -26.24 29.08 12.57
CA GLY A 70 -27.11 27.93 12.29
C GLY A 70 -26.68 27.07 11.09
N SER A 71 -25.50 27.34 10.51
CA SER A 71 -24.93 26.50 9.44
C SER A 71 -24.04 25.40 10.02
N TYR A 72 -23.76 24.37 9.22
CA TYR A 72 -22.94 23.23 9.62
C TYR A 72 -21.61 23.24 8.89
N LYS A 73 -20.57 22.77 9.57
CA LYS A 73 -19.21 22.66 9.05
C LYS A 73 -18.58 21.32 9.41
N LEU A 74 -17.84 20.75 8.47
CA LEU A 74 -16.96 19.61 8.69
C LEU A 74 -15.54 19.95 8.24
N ALA A 75 -14.55 19.70 9.10
CA ALA A 75 -13.15 19.66 8.72
C ALA A 75 -12.74 18.20 8.47
N LEU A 76 -12.40 17.88 7.23
CA LEU A 76 -12.06 16.53 6.80
C LEU A 76 -10.58 16.46 6.40
N HIS A 77 -9.83 15.59 7.05
CA HIS A 77 -8.46 15.33 6.64
C HIS A 77 -8.43 14.62 5.27
N VAL A 78 -7.73 15.20 4.30
CA VAL A 78 -7.53 14.61 2.96
C VAL A 78 -6.06 14.79 2.56
N PRO A 79 -5.33 13.71 2.20
CA PRO A 79 -3.98 13.83 1.72
C PRO A 79 -3.87 14.77 0.52
N LYS A 80 -2.84 15.63 0.53
CA LYS A 80 -2.61 16.64 -0.53
C LYS A 80 -2.50 16.03 -1.93
N SER A 81 -2.06 14.78 -2.03
CA SER A 81 -2.00 14.00 -3.28
C SER A 81 -3.35 13.83 -3.97
N PHE A 82 -4.46 13.92 -3.24
CA PHE A 82 -5.81 13.81 -3.79
C PHE A 82 -6.43 15.15 -4.20
N TYR A 83 -5.84 16.29 -3.83
CA TYR A 83 -6.43 17.61 -4.12
C TYR A 83 -6.65 17.83 -5.62
N GLY A 84 -5.70 17.43 -6.46
CA GLY A 84 -5.84 17.56 -7.92
C GLY A 84 -7.04 16.78 -8.48
N GLY A 85 -7.23 15.53 -8.02
CA GLY A 85 -8.36 14.70 -8.42
C GLY A 85 -9.70 15.18 -7.87
N LEU A 86 -9.70 15.71 -6.64
CA LEU A 86 -10.88 16.30 -6.01
C LEU A 86 -11.34 17.59 -6.69
N ILE A 87 -10.38 18.47 -7.02
CA ILE A 87 -10.67 19.71 -7.76
C ILE A 87 -11.17 19.35 -9.16
N GLY A 88 -10.49 18.41 -9.82
CA GLY A 88 -10.81 18.01 -11.18
C GLY A 88 -10.38 19.06 -12.22
N PHE A 89 -10.57 18.75 -13.50
CA PHE A 89 -10.16 19.63 -14.58
C PHE A 89 -10.91 20.98 -14.51
N LYS A 90 -10.17 22.08 -14.36
CA LYS A 90 -10.74 23.43 -14.17
C LYS A 90 -11.74 23.53 -13.00
N GLY A 91 -11.63 22.66 -11.98
CA GLY A 91 -12.54 22.66 -10.84
C GLY A 91 -13.87 21.94 -11.10
N SER A 92 -14.01 21.19 -12.20
CA SER A 92 -15.27 20.58 -12.61
C SER A 92 -15.85 19.63 -11.55
N THR A 93 -15.02 18.74 -11.00
CA THR A 93 -15.45 17.71 -10.04
C THR A 93 -15.89 18.34 -8.73
N LYS A 94 -15.10 19.27 -8.17
CA LYS A 94 -15.47 20.04 -6.99
C LYS A 94 -16.79 20.79 -7.18
N ARG A 95 -16.94 21.56 -8.25
CA ARG A 95 -18.17 22.34 -8.54
C ARG A 95 -19.39 21.45 -8.70
N ARG A 96 -19.20 20.26 -9.28
CA ARG A 96 -20.28 19.29 -9.44
C ARG A 96 -20.75 18.77 -8.09
N ILE A 97 -19.82 18.37 -7.19
CA ILE A 97 -20.16 17.94 -5.83
C ILE A 97 -20.88 19.08 -5.09
N GLU A 98 -20.32 20.29 -5.09
CA GLU A 98 -20.94 21.48 -4.45
C GLU A 98 -22.37 21.73 -4.95
N SER A 99 -22.59 21.63 -6.27
CA SER A 99 -23.91 21.82 -6.88
C SER A 99 -24.90 20.71 -6.55
N GLU A 100 -24.45 19.45 -6.55
CA GLU A 100 -25.31 18.29 -6.27
C GLU A 100 -25.72 18.21 -4.80
N THR A 101 -24.84 18.65 -3.88
CA THR A 101 -25.06 18.54 -2.43
C THR A 101 -25.38 19.86 -1.76
N GLN A 102 -25.48 20.96 -2.52
CA GLN A 102 -25.73 22.31 -1.97
C GLN A 102 -24.75 22.66 -0.85
N THR A 103 -23.47 22.42 -1.08
CA THR A 103 -22.38 22.68 -0.13
C THR A 103 -21.34 23.61 -0.70
N GLU A 104 -20.60 24.27 0.19
CA GLU A 104 -19.35 24.95 -0.14
C GLU A 104 -18.19 24.08 0.32
N ILE A 105 -17.29 23.75 -0.61
CA ILE A 105 -16.11 22.94 -0.36
C ILE A 105 -14.89 23.84 -0.49
N TYR A 106 -14.07 23.89 0.55
CA TYR A 106 -12.79 24.57 0.53
C TYR A 106 -11.65 23.56 0.59
N VAL A 107 -10.79 23.61 -0.43
CA VAL A 107 -9.56 22.80 -0.49
C VAL A 107 -8.37 23.70 -0.12
N PRO A 108 -7.63 23.41 0.97
CA PRO A 108 -6.52 24.24 1.42
C PRO A 108 -5.44 24.44 0.37
N ARG A 109 -4.84 25.64 0.35
CA ARG A 109 -3.68 25.92 -0.49
C ARG A 109 -2.42 25.34 0.14
N HIS A 110 -1.36 25.25 -0.67
CA HIS A 110 -0.09 24.64 -0.27
C HIS A 110 0.57 25.28 0.96
N ASN A 111 0.33 26.58 1.18
CA ASN A 111 0.98 27.37 2.23
C ASN A 111 0.15 27.46 3.52
N GLU A 112 -1.02 26.84 3.55
CA GLU A 112 -1.86 26.83 4.75
C GLU A 112 -1.37 25.77 5.75
N ALA A 113 -1.50 26.13 7.03
CA ALA A 113 -1.05 25.29 8.14
C ALA A 113 -1.94 24.05 8.32
N SER A 114 -3.24 24.16 8.03
CA SER A 114 -4.16 23.02 7.99
C SER A 114 -4.18 22.40 6.59
N SER A 115 -4.20 21.06 6.55
CA SER A 115 -4.43 20.26 5.36
C SER A 115 -5.88 19.76 5.26
N ASP A 116 -6.78 20.28 6.10
CA ASP A 116 -8.13 19.75 6.20
C ASP A 116 -9.05 20.49 5.23
N LEU A 117 -9.76 19.70 4.43
CA LEU A 117 -10.82 20.16 3.57
C LEU A 117 -11.99 20.63 4.42
N LEU A 118 -12.57 21.79 4.11
CA LEU A 118 -13.76 22.26 4.80
C LEU A 118 -14.99 22.04 3.93
N ILE A 119 -16.03 21.43 4.50
CA ILE A 119 -17.35 21.29 3.90
C ILE A 119 -18.30 22.14 4.73
N GLN A 120 -19.07 23.02 4.10
CA GLN A 120 -20.04 23.87 4.78
C GLN A 120 -21.39 23.84 4.07
N SER A 121 -22.48 23.85 4.83
CA SER A 121 -23.84 24.00 4.29
C SER A 121 -24.80 24.54 5.37
N SER A 122 -25.97 25.03 4.97
CA SER A 122 -27.05 25.38 5.90
C SER A 122 -27.69 24.15 6.54
N GLU A 123 -27.61 22.98 5.91
CA GLU A 123 -28.20 21.74 6.41
C GLU A 123 -27.16 20.67 6.69
N ARG A 124 -27.33 19.95 7.80
CA ARG A 124 -26.43 18.86 8.19
C ARG A 124 -26.43 17.71 7.18
N SER A 125 -27.60 17.36 6.65
CA SER A 125 -27.80 16.34 5.62
C SER A 125 -26.93 16.59 4.37
N ASN A 126 -26.84 17.85 3.95
CA ASN A 126 -26.04 18.28 2.81
C ASN A 126 -24.53 18.08 3.05
N VAL A 127 -24.06 18.35 4.26
CA VAL A 127 -22.67 18.06 4.66
C VAL A 127 -22.39 16.56 4.62
N CYS A 128 -23.29 15.71 5.13
CA CYS A 128 -23.16 14.26 5.06
C CYS A 128 -23.15 13.76 3.60
N ALA A 129 -24.03 14.27 2.74
CA ALA A 129 -24.05 13.90 1.32
C ALA A 129 -22.75 14.28 0.59
N ALA A 130 -22.20 15.47 0.86
CA ALA A 130 -20.91 15.91 0.33
C ALA A 130 -19.77 15.02 0.83
N LEU A 131 -19.75 14.69 2.12
CA LEU A 131 -18.76 13.79 2.72
C LEU A 131 -18.75 12.44 1.99
N ARG A 132 -19.92 11.81 1.80
CA ARG A 132 -20.04 10.52 1.08
C ARG A 132 -19.46 10.60 -0.33
N LYS A 133 -19.86 11.61 -1.11
CA LYS A 133 -19.33 11.80 -2.48
C LYS A 133 -17.81 12.00 -2.50
N ILE A 134 -17.26 12.74 -1.52
CA ILE A 134 -15.81 12.95 -1.39
C ILE A 134 -15.10 11.63 -1.03
N ARG A 135 -15.66 10.82 -0.12
CA ARG A 135 -15.11 9.49 0.23
C ARG A 135 -15.05 8.56 -0.98
N LEU A 136 -16.15 8.44 -1.72
CA LEU A 136 -16.21 7.64 -2.95
C LEU A 136 -15.16 8.07 -3.98
N LEU A 137 -15.01 9.39 -4.13
CA LEU A 137 -13.99 9.95 -5.01
C LEU A 137 -12.59 9.55 -4.54
N ILE A 138 -12.27 9.80 -3.26
CA ILE A 138 -10.97 9.45 -2.68
C ILE A 138 -10.67 7.96 -2.83
N ASP A 139 -11.62 7.07 -2.58
CA ASP A 139 -11.44 5.64 -2.74
C ASP A 139 -11.12 5.27 -4.19
N SER A 140 -11.81 5.90 -5.15
CA SER A 140 -11.51 5.74 -6.57
C SER A 140 -10.15 6.30 -6.98
N LEU A 141 -9.75 7.45 -6.43
CA LEU A 141 -8.40 8.00 -6.62
C LEU A 141 -7.35 7.04 -6.05
N ARG A 142 -7.55 6.54 -4.82
CA ARG A 142 -6.62 5.65 -4.12
C ARG A 142 -6.45 4.32 -4.83
N LYS A 143 -7.51 3.77 -5.44
CA LYS A 143 -7.44 2.54 -6.25
C LYS A 143 -6.45 2.62 -7.43
N ARG A 144 -6.09 3.82 -7.87
CA ARG A 144 -5.10 4.06 -8.94
C ARG A 144 -3.69 4.30 -8.42
N MET A 145 -3.55 4.48 -7.10
CA MET A 145 -2.26 4.74 -6.49
C MET A 145 -1.49 3.43 -6.29
N LYS A 146 -0.17 3.51 -6.47
CA LYS A 146 0.72 2.41 -6.12
C LYS A 146 0.79 2.22 -4.60
N ALA A 147 0.91 0.97 -4.18
CA ALA A 147 1.19 0.62 -2.80
C ALA A 147 2.45 1.32 -2.27
N THR A 148 2.39 1.68 -0.99
CA THR A 148 3.45 2.44 -0.30
C THR A 148 3.93 1.72 0.95
N HIS A 149 3.05 0.96 1.59
CA HIS A 149 3.32 0.25 2.85
C HIS A 149 2.75 -1.14 2.78
N PHE A 150 3.23 -2.00 3.67
CA PHE A 150 2.73 -3.36 3.82
C PHE A 150 2.89 -3.82 5.27
N LEU A 151 2.02 -4.73 5.70
CA LEU A 151 2.10 -5.37 6.99
C LEU A 151 2.93 -6.66 6.85
N ALA A 152 3.93 -6.85 7.70
CA ALA A 152 4.88 -7.93 7.54
C ALA A 152 5.20 -8.68 8.84
N VAL A 153 5.32 -10.00 8.72
CA VAL A 153 5.97 -10.86 9.71
C VAL A 153 7.38 -11.20 9.22
N PRO A 154 8.45 -10.76 9.91
CA PRO A 154 9.81 -11.02 9.48
C PRO A 154 10.17 -12.51 9.68
N LEU A 155 10.83 -13.09 8.68
CA LEU A 155 11.37 -14.46 8.74
C LEU A 155 12.91 -14.47 8.63
N ASN A 156 13.52 -13.29 8.78
CA ASN A 156 14.92 -13.00 8.48
C ASN A 156 15.88 -13.36 9.63
N LYS A 157 15.54 -14.33 10.47
CA LYS A 157 16.36 -14.80 11.60
C LYS A 157 16.19 -16.30 11.80
N GLY A 158 17.20 -16.92 12.41
CA GLY A 158 17.12 -18.32 12.86
C GLY A 158 17.15 -19.34 11.73
N GLU A 159 16.49 -20.48 11.95
CA GLU A 159 16.53 -21.64 11.05
C GLU A 159 16.04 -21.29 9.63
N VAL A 160 14.89 -20.60 9.51
CA VAL A 160 14.30 -20.25 8.21
C VAL A 160 15.24 -19.41 7.35
N GLN A 161 15.94 -18.45 7.93
CA GLN A 161 16.93 -17.66 7.20
C GLN A 161 18.12 -18.50 6.75
N ASN A 162 18.66 -19.34 7.63
CA ASN A 162 19.79 -20.21 7.30
C ASN A 162 19.43 -21.16 6.15
N ARG A 163 18.26 -21.81 6.22
CA ARG A 163 17.72 -22.68 5.17
C ARG A 163 17.45 -21.93 3.87
N PHE A 164 16.96 -20.68 3.95
CA PHE A 164 16.82 -19.84 2.76
C PHE A 164 18.17 -19.60 2.05
N ILE A 165 19.23 -19.31 2.81
CA ILE A 165 20.58 -19.11 2.27
C ILE A 165 21.11 -20.41 1.65
N GLU A 166 20.91 -21.56 2.31
CA GLU A 166 21.27 -22.89 1.78
C GLU A 166 20.56 -23.20 0.46
N LEU A 167 19.24 -22.97 0.40
CA LEU A 167 18.47 -23.17 -0.83
C LEU A 167 18.94 -22.24 -1.95
N LYS A 168 19.14 -20.96 -1.64
CA LYS A 168 19.64 -19.95 -2.58
C LYS A 168 20.98 -20.40 -3.19
N GLN A 169 21.91 -20.85 -2.36
CA GLN A 169 23.19 -21.38 -2.83
C GLN A 169 23.01 -22.61 -3.72
N SER A 170 22.18 -23.57 -3.28
CA SER A 170 21.91 -24.81 -4.03
C SER A 170 21.28 -24.57 -5.40
N ILE A 171 20.36 -23.60 -5.52
CA ILE A 171 19.74 -23.22 -6.80
C ILE A 171 20.75 -22.52 -7.72
N LEU A 172 21.60 -21.64 -7.18
CA LEU A 172 22.63 -20.95 -7.96
C LEU A 172 23.70 -21.93 -8.46
N ASP A 173 24.12 -22.89 -7.64
CA ASP A 173 25.09 -23.93 -8.00
C ASP A 173 24.56 -24.89 -9.07
N ALA A 174 23.24 -25.03 -9.18
CA ALA A 174 22.62 -25.81 -10.25
C ALA A 174 22.71 -25.14 -11.64
N GLN A 175 23.15 -23.87 -11.72
CA GLN A 175 23.39 -23.11 -12.95
C GLN A 175 22.20 -23.17 -13.93
N LEU A 176 20.99 -23.04 -13.41
CA LEU A 176 19.76 -23.14 -14.20
C LEU A 176 19.65 -21.94 -15.18
N PRO A 177 19.30 -22.16 -16.46
CA PRO A 177 19.21 -21.09 -17.45
C PRO A 177 18.24 -19.98 -17.02
N GLY A 178 18.71 -18.74 -17.06
CA GLY A 178 17.88 -17.57 -16.76
C GLY A 178 17.56 -17.38 -15.26
N ILE A 179 18.22 -18.13 -14.36
CA ILE A 179 18.13 -17.93 -12.91
C ILE A 179 19.44 -17.28 -12.44
N ASP A 180 19.34 -16.07 -11.90
CA ASP A 180 20.49 -15.30 -11.41
C ASP A 180 20.23 -14.78 -9.99
N GLN A 181 21.30 -14.38 -9.30
CA GLN A 181 21.24 -13.94 -7.90
C GLN A 181 20.28 -12.76 -7.67
N LYS A 182 20.03 -11.90 -8.68
CA LYS A 182 19.17 -10.72 -8.54
C LYS A 182 17.69 -11.08 -8.50
N LEU A 183 17.29 -12.30 -8.89
CA LEU A 183 15.91 -12.76 -8.74
C LEU A 183 15.55 -13.03 -7.28
N PHE A 184 16.53 -13.33 -6.44
CA PHE A 184 16.29 -13.64 -5.04
C PHE A 184 15.96 -12.37 -4.26
N ILE A 185 14.98 -12.48 -3.36
CA ILE A 185 14.85 -11.50 -2.29
C ILE A 185 16.12 -11.52 -1.42
N SER A 186 16.48 -10.37 -0.85
CA SER A 186 17.51 -10.29 0.18
C SER A 186 17.13 -11.21 1.34
N GLU A 187 18.06 -12.03 1.82
CA GLU A 187 17.90 -12.88 3.01
C GLU A 187 17.58 -12.07 4.28
N ARG A 188 17.94 -10.79 4.29
CA ARG A 188 17.56 -9.88 5.38
C ARG A 188 16.11 -9.42 5.28
N CYS A 189 15.48 -9.59 4.12
CA CYS A 189 14.15 -9.10 3.78
C CYS A 189 13.12 -10.22 3.56
N ILE A 190 13.44 -11.49 3.87
CA ILE A 190 12.43 -12.56 3.81
C ILE A 190 11.34 -12.34 4.87
N HIS A 191 10.08 -12.41 4.45
CA HIS A 191 8.92 -12.09 5.28
C HIS A 191 7.63 -12.70 4.73
N ILE A 192 6.59 -12.70 5.55
CA ILE A 192 5.20 -12.96 5.16
C ILE A 192 4.47 -11.63 5.12
N THR A 193 3.77 -11.36 4.01
CA THR A 193 2.93 -10.15 3.88
C THR A 193 1.51 -10.43 4.35
N LEU A 194 1.03 -9.63 5.30
CA LEU A 194 -0.35 -9.70 5.82
C LEU A 194 -1.26 -8.61 5.21
N GLY A 195 -0.70 -7.62 4.54
CA GLY A 195 -1.52 -6.56 3.95
C GLY A 195 -0.68 -5.55 3.18
N VAL A 196 -1.30 -4.82 2.25
CA VAL A 196 -0.67 -3.81 1.42
C VAL A 196 -1.55 -2.56 1.43
N TYR A 197 -0.93 -1.39 1.59
CA TYR A 197 -1.62 -0.12 1.86
C TYR A 197 -1.09 1.04 1.03
N VAL A 198 -1.93 2.06 0.88
CA VAL A 198 -1.59 3.34 0.29
C VAL A 198 -1.72 4.39 1.40
N LEU A 199 -0.59 4.78 2.01
CA LEU A 199 -0.50 5.78 3.07
C LEU A 199 0.33 6.96 2.56
N LEU A 200 -0.31 8.10 2.37
CA LEU A 200 0.21 9.21 1.56
C LEU A 200 0.84 10.33 2.40
N ASP A 201 0.52 10.43 3.67
CA ASP A 201 1.09 11.40 4.60
C ASP A 201 1.29 10.85 6.01
N ASP A 202 1.79 11.69 6.92
CA ASP A 202 2.10 11.31 8.30
C ASP A 202 0.83 11.03 9.12
N ALA A 203 -0.30 11.67 8.79
CA ALA A 203 -1.55 11.45 9.48
C ALA A 203 -2.07 10.04 9.18
N GLU A 204 -2.14 9.65 7.90
CA GLU A 204 -2.53 8.28 7.51
C GLU A 204 -1.56 7.23 8.04
N ARG A 205 -0.24 7.52 8.07
CA ARG A 205 0.75 6.61 8.68
C ARG A 205 0.48 6.39 10.17
N LYS A 206 0.18 7.45 10.91
CA LYS A 206 -0.14 7.38 12.34
C LYS A 206 -1.46 6.65 12.57
N GLU A 207 -2.47 6.93 11.75
CA GLU A 207 -3.76 6.25 11.78
C GLU A 207 -3.60 4.74 11.52
N ALA A 208 -2.87 4.36 10.48
CA ALA A 208 -2.62 2.95 10.16
C ALA A 208 -1.91 2.22 11.31
N VAL A 209 -0.98 2.88 12.01
CA VAL A 209 -0.35 2.30 13.21
C VAL A 209 -1.33 2.18 14.36
N ASN A 210 -2.23 3.16 14.56
CA ASN A 210 -3.28 3.06 15.57
C ASN A 210 -4.24 1.89 15.26
N MET A 211 -4.66 1.74 14.00
CA MET A 211 -5.48 0.60 13.55
C MET A 211 -4.74 -0.72 13.71
N LEU A 212 -3.43 -0.75 13.52
CA LEU A 212 -2.63 -1.94 13.85
C LEU A 212 -2.64 -2.22 15.37
N GLN A 213 -2.64 -1.20 16.23
CA GLN A 213 -2.73 -1.43 17.69
C GLN A 213 -4.09 -1.94 18.12
N THR A 214 -5.20 -1.51 17.52
CA THR A 214 -6.55 -2.02 17.84
C THR A 214 -6.66 -3.51 17.51
N CYS A 215 -5.93 -4.00 16.49
CA CYS A 215 -5.86 -5.42 16.14
C CYS A 215 -5.39 -6.30 17.31
N ARG A 216 -4.71 -5.74 18.33
CA ARG A 216 -4.30 -6.45 19.55
C ARG A 216 -5.47 -7.19 20.20
N GLN A 217 -6.68 -6.65 20.13
CA GLN A 217 -7.87 -7.27 20.71
C GLN A 217 -8.14 -8.69 20.20
N TRP A 218 -7.69 -9.03 18.98
CA TRP A 218 -7.90 -10.36 18.41
C TRP A 218 -6.81 -11.36 18.77
N LEU A 219 -5.74 -10.94 19.46
CA LEU A 219 -4.72 -11.83 19.98
C LEU A 219 -5.19 -12.59 21.22
N VAL A 220 -6.21 -12.09 21.92
CA VAL A 220 -6.71 -12.67 23.18
C VAL A 220 -7.15 -14.12 23.01
N ASP A 221 -7.75 -14.45 21.87
CA ASP A 221 -8.27 -15.79 21.57
C ASP A 221 -7.26 -16.68 20.83
N LEU A 222 -6.03 -16.20 20.61
CA LEU A 222 -5.03 -16.88 19.80
C LEU A 222 -3.83 -17.30 20.64
N LYS A 223 -3.23 -18.44 20.28
CA LYS A 223 -2.01 -18.92 20.92
C LYS A 223 -0.80 -18.14 20.39
N THR A 224 -0.25 -17.26 21.22
CA THR A 224 0.98 -16.51 20.93
C THR A 224 2.18 -17.05 21.74
N PRO A 225 3.42 -16.97 21.22
CA PRO A 225 3.80 -16.51 19.89
C PRO A 225 3.29 -17.45 18.79
N PHE A 226 3.03 -16.92 17.60
CA PHE A 226 2.52 -17.72 16.49
C PHE A 226 3.61 -18.68 16.00
N GLU A 227 3.30 -19.97 15.94
CA GLU A 227 4.14 -20.98 15.34
C GLU A 227 3.98 -20.93 13.81
N ILE A 228 5.09 -20.87 13.09
CA ILE A 228 5.12 -20.73 11.64
C ILE A 228 6.03 -21.81 11.09
N LYS A 229 5.48 -22.68 10.25
CA LYS A 229 6.25 -23.65 9.48
C LYS A 229 6.30 -23.25 8.03
N VAL A 230 7.50 -23.24 7.45
CA VAL A 230 7.72 -22.88 6.04
C VAL A 230 8.26 -24.08 5.31
N LYS A 231 7.49 -24.62 4.35
CA LYS A 231 7.86 -25.84 3.65
C LYS A 231 7.33 -25.85 2.23
N GLY A 232 8.09 -26.45 1.33
CA GLY A 232 7.75 -26.59 -0.08
C GLY A 232 7.85 -25.29 -0.86
N LEU A 233 7.78 -25.40 -2.18
CA LEU A 233 7.86 -24.28 -3.11
C LEU A 233 6.66 -24.31 -4.06
N GLU A 234 6.08 -23.14 -4.28
CA GLU A 234 4.99 -22.94 -5.22
C GLU A 234 5.17 -21.64 -6.01
N ILE A 235 4.36 -21.47 -7.05
CA ILE A 235 4.35 -20.32 -7.93
C ILE A 235 3.03 -19.56 -7.84
N MET A 236 3.07 -18.25 -8.03
CA MET A 236 1.88 -17.39 -7.91
C MET A 236 0.96 -17.47 -9.15
N ASN A 237 1.46 -17.99 -10.27
CA ASN A 237 0.76 -18.12 -11.54
C ASN A 237 0.74 -19.58 -12.01
N ASP A 238 -0.13 -19.96 -12.93
CA ASP A 238 -0.36 -21.38 -13.25
C ASP A 238 0.75 -22.02 -14.11
N ASP A 239 1.49 -21.23 -14.88
CA ASP A 239 2.54 -21.72 -15.80
C ASP A 239 3.94 -21.69 -15.17
N PRO A 240 4.53 -22.85 -14.81
CA PRO A 240 5.87 -22.93 -14.23
C PRO A 240 6.98 -22.57 -15.24
N SER A 241 6.72 -22.63 -16.55
CA SER A 241 7.71 -22.21 -17.57
C SER A 241 7.84 -20.69 -17.72
N SER A 242 6.85 -19.95 -17.21
CA SER A 242 6.80 -18.49 -17.24
C SER A 242 6.37 -17.93 -15.88
N THR A 243 7.13 -18.28 -14.84
CA THR A 243 6.88 -17.88 -13.45
C THR A 243 7.31 -16.44 -13.17
N LYS A 244 6.49 -15.68 -12.44
CA LYS A 244 6.86 -14.33 -11.97
C LYS A 244 7.35 -14.31 -10.53
N VAL A 245 6.73 -15.13 -9.69
CA VAL A 245 7.01 -15.21 -8.26
C VAL A 245 7.02 -16.67 -7.86
N LEU A 246 8.14 -17.09 -7.26
CA LEU A 246 8.29 -18.36 -6.56
C LEU A 246 8.32 -18.07 -5.06
N TYR A 247 7.55 -18.80 -4.27
CA TYR A 247 7.45 -18.60 -2.83
C TYR A 247 7.47 -19.93 -2.08
N GLY A 248 7.89 -19.88 -0.81
CA GLY A 248 7.73 -20.96 0.14
C GLY A 248 6.33 -20.97 0.73
N THR A 249 5.70 -22.14 0.83
CA THR A 249 4.36 -22.26 1.44
C THR A 249 4.46 -22.15 2.97
N VAL A 250 3.43 -21.57 3.58
CA VAL A 250 3.43 -21.23 5.00
C VAL A 250 2.24 -21.91 5.67
N GLU A 251 2.53 -22.69 6.70
CA GLU A 251 1.54 -23.30 7.59
C GLU A 251 1.61 -22.58 8.94
N ALA A 252 0.60 -21.76 9.25
CA ALA A 252 0.51 -20.98 10.49
C ALA A 252 -0.97 -20.65 10.81
N PRO A 253 -1.76 -21.58 11.37
CA PRO A 253 -3.21 -21.43 11.54
C PRO A 253 -3.62 -20.21 12.37
N GLU A 254 -2.94 -19.94 13.48
CA GLU A 254 -3.21 -18.80 14.37
C GLU A 254 -2.85 -17.47 13.70
N LEU A 255 -1.72 -17.43 12.97
CA LEU A 255 -1.33 -16.26 12.19
C LEU A 255 -2.34 -16.01 11.05
N GLN A 256 -2.83 -17.05 10.38
CA GLN A 256 -3.84 -16.93 9.33
C GLN A 256 -5.12 -16.29 9.87
N GLN A 257 -5.61 -16.76 11.02
CA GLN A 257 -6.78 -16.18 11.66
C GLN A 257 -6.55 -14.72 12.06
N PHE A 258 -5.40 -14.41 12.64
CA PHE A 258 -5.03 -13.04 12.99
C PHE A 258 -4.96 -12.13 11.75
N ALA A 259 -4.31 -12.61 10.70
CA ALA A 259 -4.10 -11.89 9.46
C ALA A 259 -5.43 -11.57 8.77
N ASP A 260 -6.35 -12.54 8.69
CA ASP A 260 -7.67 -12.33 8.08
C ASP A 260 -8.55 -11.35 8.87
N LYS A 261 -8.46 -11.37 10.21
CA LYS A 261 -9.10 -10.35 11.06
C LYS A 261 -8.50 -8.96 10.82
N CYS A 262 -7.17 -8.86 10.70
CA CYS A 262 -6.49 -7.61 10.34
C CYS A 262 -6.94 -7.11 8.97
N LEU A 263 -6.99 -7.97 7.95
CA LEU A 263 -7.43 -7.59 6.61
C LEU A 263 -8.83 -7.01 6.64
N LYS A 264 -9.79 -7.69 7.29
CA LYS A 264 -11.18 -7.24 7.40
C LYS A 264 -11.29 -5.88 8.08
N HIS A 265 -10.56 -5.67 9.17
CA HIS A 265 -10.56 -4.37 9.83
C HIS A 265 -9.93 -3.28 8.99
N PHE A 266 -8.79 -3.52 8.36
CA PHE A 266 -8.16 -2.52 7.51
C PHE A 266 -9.00 -2.20 6.25
N GLN A 267 -9.81 -3.14 5.74
CA GLN A 267 -10.76 -2.89 4.66
C GLN A 267 -11.80 -1.82 5.03
N THR A 268 -12.21 -1.72 6.31
CA THR A 268 -13.16 -0.68 6.76
C THR A 268 -12.54 0.71 6.88
N THR A 269 -11.20 0.83 6.83
CA THR A 269 -10.48 2.12 7.00
C THR A 269 -10.30 2.90 5.70
N GLY A 270 -10.48 2.25 4.54
CA GLY A 270 -10.17 2.85 3.23
C GLY A 270 -8.67 3.02 2.93
N LEU A 271 -7.77 2.51 3.78
CA LEU A 271 -6.31 2.64 3.60
C LEU A 271 -5.68 1.51 2.76
N CYS A 272 -6.41 0.43 2.51
CA CYS A 272 -5.95 -0.72 1.74
C CYS A 272 -5.65 -0.38 0.27
N ALA A 273 -4.63 -1.04 -0.28
CA ALA A 273 -4.40 -1.06 -1.72
C ALA A 273 -5.50 -1.87 -2.43
N THR A 274 -5.70 -1.62 -3.72
CA THR A 274 -6.80 -2.18 -4.53
C THR A 274 -6.95 -3.70 -4.40
N ASP A 275 -5.85 -4.43 -4.44
CA ASP A 275 -5.83 -5.90 -4.38
C ASP A 275 -6.33 -6.44 -3.02
N ASN A 276 -6.31 -5.62 -1.97
CA ASN A 276 -6.76 -5.99 -0.64
C ASN A 276 -8.20 -5.56 -0.35
N ASN A 277 -8.83 -4.70 -1.16
CA ASN A 277 -10.16 -4.17 -0.85
C ASN A 277 -11.29 -5.20 -0.97
N LYS A 278 -11.10 -6.26 -1.77
CA LYS A 278 -12.11 -7.29 -2.04
C LYS A 278 -11.64 -8.70 -1.70
N ARG A 279 -10.58 -8.81 -0.92
CA ARG A 279 -9.93 -10.08 -0.61
C ARG A 279 -10.54 -10.66 0.66
N ASP A 280 -11.00 -11.90 0.60
CA ASP A 280 -11.63 -12.54 1.76
C ASP A 280 -10.61 -13.07 2.78
N SER A 281 -9.46 -13.55 2.29
CA SER A 281 -8.40 -14.15 3.10
C SER A 281 -7.02 -13.98 2.48
N ILE A 282 -6.01 -13.82 3.33
CA ILE A 282 -4.60 -13.65 2.94
C ILE A 282 -3.97 -15.00 2.64
N LYS A 283 -3.33 -15.12 1.48
CA LYS A 283 -2.47 -16.27 1.17
C LYS A 283 -1.13 -16.03 1.85
N LEU A 284 -0.89 -16.64 2.99
CA LEU A 284 0.41 -16.57 3.64
C LEU A 284 1.45 -17.26 2.76
N HIS A 285 2.55 -16.56 2.50
CA HIS A 285 3.65 -17.07 1.69
C HIS A 285 4.93 -16.29 2.02
N MET A 286 6.09 -16.94 1.84
CA MET A 286 7.39 -16.29 1.91
C MET A 286 7.98 -16.20 0.50
N THR A 287 8.07 -15.00 -0.08
CA THR A 287 8.65 -14.85 -1.43
C THR A 287 10.11 -15.29 -1.44
N VAL A 288 10.49 -16.11 -2.41
CA VAL A 288 11.87 -16.57 -2.62
C VAL A 288 12.49 -15.90 -3.84
N LEU A 289 11.84 -16.03 -5.00
CA LEU A 289 12.25 -15.39 -6.25
C LEU A 289 11.16 -14.46 -6.75
N ASN A 290 11.53 -13.31 -7.30
CA ASN A 290 10.61 -12.40 -7.96
C ASN A 290 11.28 -11.74 -9.18
N CYS A 291 10.64 -11.85 -10.34
CA CYS A 291 11.17 -11.25 -11.58
C CYS A 291 11.30 -9.72 -11.47
N ARG A 292 10.55 -9.06 -10.58
CA ARG A 292 10.63 -7.61 -10.34
C ARG A 292 11.96 -7.16 -9.73
N TYR A 293 12.71 -8.06 -9.10
CA TYR A 293 14.02 -7.73 -8.52
C TYR A 293 15.16 -7.74 -9.55
N ARG A 294 14.93 -8.32 -10.73
CA ARG A 294 15.86 -8.22 -11.85
C ARG A 294 15.98 -6.74 -12.24
N SER A 295 17.13 -6.14 -11.90
CA SER A 295 17.40 -4.74 -12.17
C SER A 295 17.59 -4.52 -13.66
N GLU A 296 16.70 -3.70 -14.23
CA GLU A 296 16.66 -3.23 -15.62
C GLU A 296 16.62 -4.36 -16.66
N LYS A 297 15.65 -4.26 -17.59
CA LYS A 297 15.61 -5.13 -18.77
C LYS A 297 16.90 -4.90 -19.54
N LEU A 298 17.88 -5.81 -19.40
CA LEU A 298 19.14 -5.73 -20.15
C LEU A 298 18.88 -5.71 -21.66
N ASN A 299 17.74 -6.27 -22.09
CA ASN A 299 17.23 -6.24 -23.45
C ASN A 299 15.71 -6.04 -23.48
N LYS A 300 15.17 -5.44 -24.56
CA LYS A 300 13.71 -5.36 -24.82
C LYS A 300 12.98 -6.71 -24.80
N ASN A 301 13.72 -7.81 -24.98
CA ASN A 301 13.21 -9.19 -25.01
C ASN A 301 13.35 -9.93 -23.68
N ASP A 302 13.88 -9.29 -22.63
CA ASP A 302 13.97 -9.94 -21.31
C ASP A 302 12.55 -10.17 -20.79
N ARG A 303 12.18 -11.44 -20.64
CA ARG A 303 10.84 -11.84 -20.25
C ARG A 303 10.60 -11.36 -18.83
N ASP A 304 9.41 -10.83 -18.57
CA ASP A 304 8.95 -10.53 -17.21
C ASP A 304 8.57 -11.84 -16.48
N SER A 305 9.41 -12.87 -16.59
CA SER A 305 9.25 -14.21 -16.01
C SER A 305 10.56 -15.02 -16.08
N PHE A 306 10.62 -16.12 -15.33
CA PHE A 306 11.68 -17.13 -15.35
C PHE A 306 11.07 -18.54 -15.35
N ASP A 307 11.85 -19.53 -15.78
CA ASP A 307 11.41 -20.94 -15.80
C ASP A 307 11.71 -21.59 -14.45
N ALA A 308 10.66 -21.97 -13.72
CA ALA A 308 10.75 -22.57 -12.39
C ALA A 308 10.63 -24.10 -12.42
N ARG A 309 10.45 -24.75 -13.58
CA ARG A 309 10.17 -26.20 -13.65
C ARG A 309 11.26 -27.05 -13.01
N GLU A 310 12.52 -26.77 -13.32
CA GLU A 310 13.65 -27.50 -12.73
C GLU A 310 13.84 -27.17 -11.25
N ILE A 311 13.50 -25.95 -10.81
CA ILE A 311 13.55 -25.59 -9.39
C ILE A 311 12.49 -26.39 -8.62
N LEU A 312 11.24 -26.37 -9.09
CA LEU A 312 10.13 -27.11 -8.47
C LEU A 312 10.39 -28.62 -8.47
N LYS A 313 10.97 -29.16 -9.55
CA LYS A 313 11.29 -30.59 -9.62
C LYS A 313 12.37 -31.01 -8.62
N ARG A 314 13.40 -30.19 -8.39
CA ARG A 314 14.55 -30.54 -7.54
C ARG A 314 14.38 -30.15 -6.08
N PHE A 315 13.69 -29.04 -5.84
CA PHE A 315 13.60 -28.38 -4.54
C PHE A 315 12.14 -28.15 -4.10
N GLY A 316 11.16 -28.72 -4.80
CA GLY A 316 9.73 -28.48 -4.56
C GLY A 316 9.26 -28.81 -3.15
N ASP A 317 9.84 -29.81 -2.49
CA ASP A 317 9.50 -30.23 -1.13
C ASP A 317 10.46 -29.67 -0.06
N TYR A 318 11.27 -28.66 -0.41
CA TYR A 318 12.31 -28.12 0.47
C TYR A 318 11.74 -27.62 1.80
N ASP A 319 12.34 -28.05 2.91
CA ASP A 319 11.89 -27.68 4.25
C ASP A 319 12.74 -26.52 4.77
N PHE A 320 12.13 -25.35 4.98
CA PHE A 320 12.80 -24.20 5.55
C PHE A 320 12.79 -24.23 7.08
N GLY A 321 12.04 -25.15 7.69
CA GLY A 321 11.93 -25.31 9.13
C GLY A 321 10.82 -24.48 9.75
N THR A 322 10.93 -24.31 11.07
CA THR A 322 9.91 -23.68 11.91
C THR A 322 10.48 -22.44 12.59
N THR A 323 9.64 -21.42 12.78
CA THR A 323 9.97 -20.23 13.55
C THR A 323 8.78 -19.76 14.38
N GLN A 324 9.02 -18.81 15.27
CA GLN A 324 7.99 -18.15 16.06
C GLN A 324 7.92 -16.67 15.74
N CYS A 325 6.70 -16.13 15.73
CA CYS A 325 6.42 -14.71 15.53
C CYS A 325 5.77 -14.11 16.77
N ASN A 326 6.36 -13.01 17.27
CA ASN A 326 5.88 -12.21 18.39
C ASN A 326 5.64 -10.74 18.00
N GLU A 327 5.84 -10.38 16.74
CA GLU A 327 5.64 -9.01 16.29
C GLU A 327 5.29 -8.91 14.80
N VAL A 328 4.50 -7.90 14.49
CA VAL A 328 4.07 -7.56 13.14
C VAL A 328 4.46 -6.10 12.86
N HIS A 329 5.04 -5.85 11.70
CA HIS A 329 5.60 -4.55 11.32
C HIS A 329 4.80 -3.89 10.20
N MET A 330 4.53 -2.59 10.33
CA MET A 330 4.07 -1.73 9.24
C MET A 330 5.30 -1.16 8.51
N CYS A 331 5.64 -1.76 7.39
CA CYS A 331 6.87 -1.49 6.65
C CYS A 331 6.63 -0.54 5.48
N VAL A 332 7.63 0.30 5.19
CA VAL A 332 7.67 1.13 3.98
C VAL A 332 8.16 0.29 2.80
N LEU A 333 7.39 0.23 1.72
CA LEU A 333 7.75 -0.50 0.50
C LEU A 333 9.03 0.07 -0.12
N ASN A 334 9.87 -0.78 -0.72
CA ASN A 334 11.13 -0.42 -1.39
C ASN A 334 12.21 0.24 -0.52
N SER A 335 12.04 0.28 0.81
CA SER A 335 12.99 0.90 1.74
C SER A 335 14.15 -0.03 2.17
N SER A 336 14.23 -1.26 1.67
CA SER A 336 15.25 -2.25 2.07
C SER A 336 16.69 -1.85 1.71
N LYS A 337 16.87 -0.88 0.83
CA LYS A 337 18.19 -0.31 0.49
C LYS A 337 18.57 0.87 1.38
N GLU A 338 17.64 1.41 2.16
CA GLU A 338 17.84 2.57 3.03
C GLU A 338 18.29 2.18 4.44
N VAL A 339 18.14 0.91 4.80
CA VAL A 339 18.45 0.37 6.13
C VAL A 339 19.25 -0.93 6.00
N ASP A 340 20.08 -1.23 7.00
CA ASP A 340 20.97 -2.39 6.99
C ASP A 340 20.34 -3.69 7.55
N ASP A 341 19.15 -3.59 8.13
CA ASP A 341 18.46 -4.73 8.75
C ASP A 341 17.34 -5.26 7.84
N PHE A 342 16.09 -4.80 8.00
CA PHE A 342 14.91 -5.29 7.26
C PHE A 342 14.38 -4.26 6.26
N TYR A 343 13.19 -3.71 6.52
CA TYR A 343 12.62 -2.54 5.87
C TYR A 343 12.53 -1.42 6.89
N LYS A 344 12.39 -0.17 6.43
CA LYS A 344 12.03 0.93 7.31
C LYS A 344 10.64 0.68 7.90
N THR A 345 10.56 0.65 9.23
CA THR A 345 9.31 0.42 9.96
C THR A 345 8.68 1.75 10.37
N THR A 346 7.39 1.91 10.08
CA THR A 346 6.58 3.06 10.52
C THR A 346 6.03 2.83 11.93
N GLY A 347 5.67 1.59 12.25
CA GLY A 347 5.24 1.15 13.56
C GLY A 347 5.12 -0.37 13.61
N SER A 348 4.90 -0.92 14.81
CA SER A 348 4.83 -2.36 15.02
C SER A 348 3.82 -2.72 16.10
N LEU A 349 3.21 -3.90 16.01
CA LEU A 349 2.46 -4.52 17.09
C LEU A 349 3.27 -5.70 17.64
N LYS A 350 3.65 -5.63 18.92
CA LYS A 350 4.36 -6.68 19.66
C LYS A 350 3.41 -7.41 20.61
N PHE A 351 3.56 -8.72 20.75
CA PHE A 351 2.73 -9.56 21.60
C PHE A 351 3.49 -10.75 22.20
#